data_AF-A0A531LKH3-F1
#
_entry.id   AF-A0A531LKH3-F1
#
_cell.length_a   1.000
_cell.length_b   1.000
_cell.length_c   1.000
_cell.angle_alpha   90.00
_cell.angle_beta   90.00
_cell.angle_gamma   90.00
#
_symmetry.space_group_name_H-M   'P 1'
#
loop_
_entity.id
_entity.type
_entity.pdbx_description
1 polymer ?
#
loop_
_entity_poly.entity_id
_entity_poly.type
_entity_poly.pdbx_seq_one_letter_code
_entity_poly.pdbx_strand_id
1 'polypeptide(L)'
;LPAHAGEGLVGVLMPTKTSQRWINDGDAVKSQLEALGYTVDLQYAQDDIPNQLSQLENEITKGPKALIIASIDGTTMADALQKA
;
A
#
# COMPACT_ATOMS: atom_id res chain seq x y z
N LEU A 1 -27.82 7.75 13.58
CA LEU A 1 -26.75 8.36 12.75
C LEU A 1 -26.47 7.38 11.62
N PRO A 2 -26.51 7.77 10.34
CA PRO A 2 -26.21 6.81 9.27
C PRO A 2 -24.73 6.46 9.35
N ALA A 3 -24.42 5.18 9.19
CA ALA A 3 -23.05 4.71 9.05
C ALA A 3 -22.44 5.37 7.82
N HIS A 4 -21.31 6.06 7.95
CA HIS A 4 -20.48 6.36 6.79
C HIS A 4 -20.13 5.01 6.17
N ALA A 5 -20.62 4.72 4.97
CA ALA A 5 -19.98 3.73 4.12
C ALA A 5 -18.58 4.28 3.88
N GLY A 6 -17.55 3.66 4.47
CA GLY A 6 -16.18 4.20 4.46
C GLY A 6 -15.71 4.55 3.04
N GLU A 7 -14.83 5.53 2.92
CA GLU A 7 -14.38 6.12 1.65
C GLU A 7 -13.72 5.12 0.69
N GLY A 8 -13.41 3.91 1.18
CA GLY A 8 -12.91 2.78 0.44
C GLY A 8 -11.58 2.28 0.97
N LEU A 9 -10.99 1.31 0.29
CA LEU A 9 -9.68 0.74 0.62
C LEU A 9 -8.56 1.51 -0.09
N VAL A 10 -7.48 1.82 0.62
CA VAL A 10 -6.20 2.25 0.03
C VAL A 10 -5.12 1.25 0.42
N GLY A 11 -4.45 0.67 -0.59
CA GLY A 11 -3.30 -0.19 -0.37
C GLY A 11 -2.01 0.61 -0.26
N VAL A 12 -1.20 0.34 0.76
CA VAL A 12 0.07 1.04 1.01
C VAL A 12 1.20 0.02 1.08
N LEU A 13 2.06 0.00 0.07
CA LEU A 13 3.14 -0.99 -0.07
C LEU A 13 4.51 -0.34 0.19
N MET A 14 5.08 -0.64 1.35
CA MET A 14 6.38 -0.13 1.79
C MET A 14 7.50 -1.16 1.56
N PRO A 15 8.75 -0.73 1.33
CA PRO A 15 9.81 -1.66 0.98
C PRO A 15 10.25 -2.52 2.17
N THR A 16 10.39 -1.95 3.37
CA THR A 16 11.02 -2.65 4.50
C THR A 16 10.70 -2.05 5.86
N LYS A 17 10.82 -2.86 6.92
CA LYS A 17 10.75 -2.40 8.33
C LYS A 17 12.12 -2.17 8.96
N THR A 18 13.21 -2.49 8.26
CA THR A 18 14.57 -2.29 8.80
C THR A 18 14.98 -0.82 8.82
N SER A 19 14.31 0.01 8.02
CA SER A 19 14.51 1.46 7.99
C SER A 19 13.40 2.17 8.76
N GLN A 20 13.80 2.92 9.79
CA GLN A 20 12.87 3.73 10.60
C GLN A 20 12.09 4.73 9.74
N ARG A 21 12.69 5.22 8.65
CA ARG A 21 12.02 6.10 7.70
C ARG A 21 10.72 5.47 7.18
N TRP A 22 10.78 4.24 6.68
CA TRP A 22 9.63 3.57 6.06
C TRP A 22 8.56 3.14 7.08
N ILE A 23 8.96 2.93 8.34
CA ILE A 23 8.01 2.77 9.43
C ILE A 23 7.24 4.09 9.62
N ASN A 24 7.96 5.20 9.81
CA ASN A 24 7.37 6.51 10.03
C ASN A 24 6.47 6.95 8.85
N ASP A 25 6.95 6.78 7.62
CA ASP A 25 6.22 7.14 6.41
C ASP A 25 4.93 6.29 6.28
N GLY A 26 5.01 4.98 6.53
CA GLY A 26 3.85 4.09 6.53
C GLY A 26 2.81 4.45 7.58
N ASP A 27 3.23 4.68 8.82
CA ASP A 27 2.35 5.07 9.93
C ASP A 27 1.69 6.45 9.70
N ALA A 28 2.46 7.40 9.16
CA ALA A 28 1.95 8.73 8.83
C ALA A 28 0.91 8.70 7.71
N VAL A 29 1.15 7.94 6.64
CA VAL A 29 0.18 7.77 5.54
C VAL A 29 -1.08 7.07 6.05
N LYS A 30 -0.92 5.97 6.80
CA LYS A 30 -2.04 5.22 7.37
C LYS A 30 -2.92 6.10 8.25
N SER A 31 -2.33 6.77 9.23
CA SER A 31 -3.08 7.60 10.18
C SER A 31 -3.84 8.75 9.50
N GLN A 32 -3.25 9.40 8.49
CA GLN A 32 -3.89 10.48 7.75
C GLN A 32 -5.06 9.97 6.89
N LEU A 33 -4.91 8.84 6.20
CA LEU A 33 -5.98 8.25 5.40
C LEU A 33 -7.13 7.72 6.27
N GLU A 34 -6.81 7.08 7.40
CA GLU A 34 -7.82 6.62 8.36
C GLU A 34 -8.59 7.81 8.97
N ALA A 35 -7.92 8.93 9.26
CA ALA A 35 -8.58 10.16 9.71
C ALA A 35 -9.53 10.75 8.66
N LEU A 36 -9.30 10.47 7.38
CA LEU A 36 -10.19 10.85 6.27
C LEU A 36 -11.30 9.81 6.00
N GLY A 37 -11.34 8.69 6.73
CA GLY A 37 -12.39 7.68 6.61
C GLY A 37 -12.10 6.54 5.63
N TYR A 38 -10.85 6.41 5.15
CA TYR A 38 -10.42 5.26 4.36
C TYR A 38 -10.01 4.08 5.24
N THR A 39 -10.23 2.86 4.74
CA THR A 39 -9.54 1.67 5.25
C THR A 39 -8.17 1.59 4.61
N VAL A 40 -7.13 1.31 5.39
CA VAL A 40 -5.75 1.22 4.88
C VAL A 40 -5.20 -0.19 5.09
N ASP A 41 -4.69 -0.80 4.02
CA ASP A 41 -3.88 -2.01 4.11
C ASP A 41 -2.40 -1.65 3.92
N LEU A 42 -1.69 -1.55 5.05
CA LEU A 42 -0.26 -1.22 5.09
C LEU A 42 0.58 -2.49 5.16
N GLN A 43 1.34 -2.75 4.10
CA GLN A 43 2.19 -3.92 3.95
C GLN A 43 3.66 -3.53 3.80
N TYR A 44 4.55 -4.45 4.16
CA TYR A 44 6.00 -4.27 4.07
C TYR A 44 6.64 -5.47 3.38
N ALA A 45 7.48 -5.22 2.37
CA ALA A 45 8.04 -6.27 1.51
C ALA A 45 9.36 -6.89 2.01
N GLN A 46 9.95 -6.35 3.08
CA GLN A 46 11.24 -6.81 3.65
C GLN A 46 12.42 -6.76 2.65
N ASP A 47 12.45 -5.72 1.81
CA ASP A 47 13.43 -5.53 0.73
C ASP A 47 13.42 -6.67 -0.32
N ASP A 48 12.35 -7.48 -0.37
CA ASP A 48 12.17 -8.57 -1.32
C ASP A 48 11.23 -8.17 -2.46
N ILE A 49 11.77 -8.10 -3.69
CA ILE A 49 11.01 -7.70 -4.89
C ILE A 49 9.87 -8.69 -5.20
N PRO A 50 10.08 -10.02 -5.21
CA PRO A 50 8.98 -10.98 -5.41
C PRO A 50 7.82 -10.81 -4.42
N ASN A 51 8.13 -10.61 -3.14
CA ASN A 51 7.12 -10.33 -2.12
C ASN A 51 6.36 -9.04 -2.43
N GLN A 52 7.04 -7.95 -2.80
CA GLN A 52 6.36 -6.70 -3.14
C GLN A 52 5.41 -6.84 -4.34
N LEU A 53 5.77 -7.67 -5.32
CA LEU A 53 4.89 -8.01 -6.45
C LEU A 53 3.67 -8.83 -6.01
N SER A 54 3.86 -9.85 -5.18
CA SER A 54 2.74 -10.63 -4.63
C SER A 54 1.81 -9.76 -3.79
N GLN A 55 2.35 -8.81 -3.03
CA GLN A 55 1.55 -7.84 -2.27
C GLN A 55 0.72 -6.95 -3.22
N LEU A 56 1.31 -6.48 -4.32
CA LEU A 56 0.60 -5.72 -5.35
C LEU A 56 -0.56 -6.52 -5.95
N GLU A 57 -0.32 -7.75 -6.40
CA GLU A 57 -1.33 -8.62 -7.02
C GLU A 57 -2.50 -8.92 -6.07
N ASN A 58 -2.18 -9.22 -4.82
CA ASN A 58 -3.18 -9.41 -3.77
C ASN A 58 -3.97 -8.14 -3.49
N GLU A 59 -3.30 -6.99 -3.50
CA GLU A 59 -3.95 -5.71 -3.24
C GLU A 59 -4.89 -5.33 -4.38
N ILE A 60 -4.48 -5.47 -5.64
CA ILE A 60 -5.34 -5.26 -6.81
C ILE A 60 -6.61 -6.13 -6.73
N THR A 61 -6.46 -7.39 -6.31
CA THR A 61 -7.58 -8.33 -6.15
C THR A 61 -8.62 -7.84 -5.13
N LYS A 62 -8.20 -7.09 -4.10
CA LYS A 62 -9.11 -6.50 -3.11
C LYS A 62 -9.91 -5.30 -3.65
N GLY A 63 -9.57 -4.79 -4.83
CA GLY A 63 -10.24 -3.65 -5.47
C GLY A 63 -10.07 -2.31 -4.73
N PRO A 64 -8.83 -1.89 -4.41
CA PRO A 64 -8.57 -0.64 -3.73
C PRO A 64 -8.99 0.55 -4.60
N LYS A 65 -9.35 1.65 -3.96
CA LYS A 65 -9.59 2.95 -4.61
C LYS A 65 -8.28 3.59 -5.08
N ALA A 66 -7.19 3.33 -4.38
CA ALA A 66 -5.86 3.83 -4.70
C ALA A 66 -4.76 2.92 -4.15
N LEU A 67 -3.58 3.00 -4.76
CA LEU A 67 -2.35 2.36 -4.31
C LEU A 67 -1.29 3.42 -4.05
N ILE A 68 -0.60 3.33 -2.91
CA ILE A 68 0.57 4.13 -2.57
C ILE A 68 1.74 3.16 -2.44
N ILE A 69 2.74 3.29 -3.32
CA ILE A 69 3.81 2.30 -3.44
C ILE A 69 5.16 3.00 -3.32
N ALA A 70 5.93 2.61 -2.32
CA ALA A 70 7.36 2.90 -2.26
C ALA A 70 8.12 1.67 -2.79
N SER A 71 8.37 1.67 -4.10
CA SER A 71 8.94 0.52 -4.82
C SER A 71 10.39 0.23 -4.41
N ILE A 72 10.71 -1.05 -4.21
CA ILE A 72 12.10 -1.53 -4.08
C ILE A 72 12.81 -1.39 -5.43
N ASP A 73 12.18 -1.89 -6.50
CA ASP A 73 12.60 -1.67 -7.89
C ASP A 73 11.46 -1.05 -8.70
N GLY A 74 11.64 0.21 -9.09
CA GLY A 74 10.66 0.95 -9.85
C GLY A 74 10.42 0.41 -11.27
N THR A 75 11.42 -0.25 -11.87
CA THR A 75 11.29 -0.79 -13.24
C THR A 75 10.36 -2.00 -13.24
N THR A 76 10.66 -2.97 -12.37
CA THR A 76 9.85 -4.18 -12.20
C THR A 76 8.42 -3.83 -11.76
N MET A 77 8.27 -2.85 -10.85
CA MET A 77 6.96 -2.39 -10.40
C MET A 77 6.15 -1.72 -11.52
N ALA A 78 6.78 -0.90 -12.36
CA ALA A 78 6.11 -0.26 -13.49
C ALA A 78 5.60 -1.30 -14.50
N ASP A 79 6.39 -2.32 -14.81
CA ASP A 79 5.99 -3.39 -15.72
C ASP A 79 4.81 -4.21 -15.18
N ALA A 80 4.76 -4.46 -13.86
CA ALA A 80 3.65 -5.15 -13.22
C ALA A 80 2.36 -4.32 -13.24
N LEU A 81 2.45 -3.03 -12.91
CA LEU A 81 1.30 -2.11 -12.93
C LEU A 81 0.70 -1.91 -14.33
N GLN A 82 1.50 -1.99 -15.40
CA GLN A 82 0.99 -1.91 -16.77
C GLN A 82 0.19 -3.14 -17.21
N LYS A 83 0.40 -4.29 -16.56
CA LYS A 83 -0.26 -5.55 -16.90
C LYS A 83 -1.55 -5.79 -16.10
N ALA A 84 -1.74 -5.04 -15.02
CA ALA A 84 -2.89 -5.11 -14.13
C ALA A 84 -4.10 -4.36 -14.71
#